data_AF-A0A0U5FS56-F1
#
_entry.id   AF-A0A0U5FS56-F1
#
_cell.length_a   1.000
_cell.length_b   1.000
_cell.length_c   1.000
_cell.angle_alpha   90.00
_cell.angle_beta   90.00
_cell.angle_gamma   90.00
#
_symmetry.space_group_name_H-M   'P 1'
#
loop_
_entity.id
_entity.type
_entity.pdbx_description
1 polymer ?
#
loop_
_entity_poly.entity_id
_entity_poly.type
_entity_poly.pdbx_seq_one_letter_code
_entity_poly.pdbx_strand_id
1 'polypeptide(L)'
;MKLSLVSLLSLACAATASYENGGTMEHLMSLKMASRERAHAKGWFDKDRYPLLSRRKCLRGKAGEYSCKNVDLLSFISHQGLGSETREGNDVWGWVSKWGREFGIVGQTDGVAFVEILPLTGTLRYVGRLATQTVPSVWRDIKVIGDHAYIGSEAPGHGLQIFDLNKPIIFSPEKDLTAWYQGFGSSHNIVAHEETNTIYAVGTQRNLTCAGGLWIVDVSDPANPTSPGCVNEDGYVHDGMSAISYVKSTANLCSPMRHLPRPRQEVHRPRDLLQLQRGHLDHC
;
A
#
# COMPACT_ATOMS: atom_id res chain seq x y z
N MET A 1 9.94 -59.99 6.69
CA MET A 1 8.81 -59.15 6.23
C MET A 1 8.21 -58.41 7.42
N LYS A 2 8.42 -57.10 7.51
CA LYS A 2 7.59 -56.16 8.28
C LYS A 2 7.60 -54.83 7.53
N LEU A 3 6.51 -54.52 6.82
CA LEU A 3 6.27 -53.19 6.27
C LEU A 3 5.74 -52.30 7.38
N SER A 4 6.38 -51.14 7.58
CA SER A 4 6.00 -50.14 8.57
C SER A 4 4.96 -49.18 7.99
N LEU A 5 3.79 -49.12 8.63
CA LEU A 5 2.74 -48.13 8.42
C LEU A 5 3.17 -46.78 9.00
N VAL A 6 3.90 -45.97 8.24
CA VAL A 6 4.10 -44.55 8.56
C VAL A 6 4.14 -43.74 7.27
N SER A 7 2.98 -43.48 6.64
CA SER A 7 2.94 -42.57 5.47
C SER A 7 1.59 -41.89 5.20
N LEU A 8 0.67 -41.82 6.18
CA LEU A 8 -0.67 -41.24 5.93
C LEU A 8 -1.10 -40.12 6.89
N LEU A 9 -0.28 -39.72 7.87
CA LEU A 9 -0.65 -38.65 8.80
C LEU A 9 -0.12 -37.25 8.45
N SER A 10 0.87 -37.14 7.55
CA SER A 10 1.47 -35.84 7.20
C SER A 10 0.69 -35.05 6.13
N LEU A 11 -0.23 -35.67 5.39
CA LEU A 11 -1.01 -34.99 4.33
C LEU A 11 -2.30 -34.33 4.86
N ALA A 12 -2.83 -34.78 6.00
CA ALA A 12 -4.09 -34.25 6.54
C ALA A 12 -3.90 -32.90 7.26
N CYS A 13 -2.75 -32.67 7.91
CA CYS A 13 -2.54 -31.50 8.75
C CYS A 13 -2.30 -30.19 7.96
N ALA A 14 -1.77 -30.28 6.73
CA ALA A 14 -1.59 -29.12 5.85
C ALA A 14 -2.91 -28.69 5.18
N ALA A 15 -3.79 -29.65 4.86
CA ALA A 15 -5.09 -29.39 4.26
C ALA A 15 -6.08 -28.74 5.26
N THR A 16 -6.04 -29.13 6.53
CA THR A 16 -6.95 -28.57 7.56
C THR A 16 -6.63 -27.12 7.94
N ALA A 17 -5.35 -26.75 8.05
CA ALA A 17 -4.95 -25.37 8.35
C ALA A 17 -5.33 -24.38 7.23
N SER A 18 -5.38 -24.86 5.99
CA SER A 18 -5.77 -24.05 4.82
C SER A 18 -7.28 -23.83 4.75
N TYR A 19 -8.07 -24.76 5.29
CA TYR A 19 -9.54 -24.74 5.22
C TYR A 19 -10.17 -23.91 6.36
N GLU A 20 -9.60 -23.92 7.57
CA GLU A 20 -10.12 -23.10 8.69
C GLU A 20 -10.01 -21.59 8.45
N ASN A 21 -8.99 -21.14 7.69
CA ASN A 21 -8.78 -19.71 7.40
C ASN A 21 -9.66 -19.15 6.26
N GLY A 22 -10.26 -20.00 5.43
CA GLY A 22 -11.18 -19.56 4.37
C GLY A 22 -12.48 -18.98 4.93
N GLY A 23 -13.04 -19.66 5.94
CA GLY A 23 -14.28 -19.24 6.60
C GLY A 23 -14.12 -18.01 7.49
N THR A 24 -12.94 -17.80 8.09
CA THR A 24 -12.68 -16.59 8.91
C THR A 24 -12.58 -15.34 8.05
N MET A 25 -11.89 -15.39 6.91
CA MET A 25 -11.80 -14.23 6.01
C MET A 25 -13.14 -13.89 5.34
N GLU A 26 -13.89 -14.90 4.88
CA GLU A 26 -15.25 -14.69 4.36
C GLU A 26 -16.17 -14.04 5.41
N HIS A 27 -16.08 -14.49 6.66
CA HIS A 27 -16.81 -13.89 7.77
C HIS A 27 -16.39 -12.45 8.05
N LEU A 28 -15.10 -12.14 8.07
CA LEU A 28 -14.62 -10.77 8.27
C LEU A 28 -15.05 -9.85 7.12
N MET A 29 -15.03 -10.34 5.89
CA MET A 29 -15.56 -9.62 4.74
C MET A 29 -17.05 -9.33 4.89
N SER A 30 -17.84 -10.33 5.32
CA SER A 30 -19.27 -10.16 5.52
C SER A 30 -19.58 -9.12 6.61
N LEU A 31 -18.80 -9.08 7.69
CA LEU A 31 -18.91 -8.03 8.71
C LEU A 31 -18.58 -6.63 8.18
N LYS A 32 -17.54 -6.51 7.33
CA LYS A 32 -17.19 -5.25 6.67
C LYS A 32 -18.34 -4.79 5.75
N MET A 33 -18.90 -5.69 4.95
CA MET A 33 -20.01 -5.38 4.06
C MET A 33 -21.27 -4.99 4.83
N ALA A 34 -21.63 -5.73 5.87
CA ALA A 34 -22.75 -5.39 6.75
C ALA A 34 -22.55 -4.04 7.47
N SER A 35 -21.31 -3.63 7.74
CA SER A 35 -21.01 -2.29 8.27
C SER A 35 -21.26 -1.20 7.23
N ARG A 36 -20.89 -1.42 5.97
CA ARG A 36 -21.18 -0.48 4.87
C ARG A 36 -22.68 -0.38 4.61
N GLU A 37 -23.39 -1.49 4.57
CA GLU A 37 -24.86 -1.50 4.43
C GLU A 37 -25.55 -0.71 5.55
N ARG A 38 -25.09 -0.85 6.79
CA ARG A 38 -25.59 -0.05 7.92
C ARG A 38 -25.29 1.44 7.76
N ALA A 39 -24.18 1.83 7.12
CA ALA A 39 -23.89 3.23 6.83
C ALA A 39 -24.78 3.78 5.71
N HIS A 40 -25.03 2.98 4.66
CA HIS A 40 -26.02 3.27 3.61
C HIS A 40 -27.42 3.48 4.20
N ALA A 41 -27.89 2.55 5.04
CA ALA A 41 -29.20 2.66 5.68
C ALA A 41 -29.36 3.89 6.59
N LYS A 42 -28.25 4.49 7.05
CA LYS A 42 -28.24 5.74 7.83
C LYS A 42 -28.12 7.00 6.97
N GLY A 43 -28.06 6.87 5.64
CA GLY A 43 -27.91 7.98 4.71
C GLY A 43 -26.53 8.66 4.75
N TRP A 44 -25.50 7.94 5.19
CA TRP A 44 -24.14 8.51 5.26
C TRP A 44 -23.56 8.80 3.89
N PHE A 45 -24.03 8.12 2.85
CA PHE A 45 -23.59 8.34 1.48
C PHE A 45 -24.70 8.99 0.63
N ASP A 46 -25.66 9.66 1.27
CA ASP A 46 -26.70 10.40 0.56
C ASP A 46 -26.10 11.60 -0.17
N LYS A 47 -26.72 11.95 -1.29
CA LYS A 47 -26.36 13.15 -2.04
C LYS A 47 -26.54 14.39 -1.16
N ASP A 48 -25.58 15.31 -1.25
CA ASP A 48 -25.57 16.59 -0.52
C ASP A 48 -25.56 16.45 1.02
N ARG A 49 -25.27 15.24 1.55
CA ARG A 49 -25.18 14.97 2.99
C ARG A 49 -24.14 15.82 3.71
N TYR A 50 -22.99 16.00 3.07
CA TYR A 50 -21.84 16.68 3.66
C TYR A 50 -21.45 17.90 2.82
N PRO A 51 -21.70 19.13 3.31
CA PRO A 51 -21.30 20.34 2.61
C PRO A 51 -19.77 20.55 2.70
N LEU A 52 -19.24 21.37 1.79
CA LEU A 52 -17.88 21.90 1.92
C LEU A 52 -17.75 22.66 3.25
N LEU A 53 -16.72 22.37 4.03
CA LEU A 53 -16.43 23.12 5.26
C LEU A 53 -15.11 23.88 5.13
N SER A 54 -15.16 25.15 5.51
CA SER A 54 -14.00 25.97 5.81
C SER A 54 -13.54 25.75 7.25
N ARG A 55 -12.44 26.39 7.64
CA ARG A 55 -11.85 26.28 8.96
C ARG A 55 -12.89 26.36 10.09
N ARG A 56 -12.86 25.39 11.00
CA ARG A 56 -13.66 25.36 12.24
C ARG A 56 -12.72 25.10 13.41
N LYS A 57 -12.68 26.04 14.35
CA LYS A 57 -11.92 25.86 15.59
C LYS A 57 -12.53 24.75 16.42
N CYS A 58 -11.70 23.99 17.12
CA CYS A 58 -12.15 23.02 18.10
C CYS A 58 -12.64 23.74 19.36
N LEU A 59 -13.95 23.88 19.49
CA LEU A 59 -14.58 24.53 20.63
C LEU A 59 -15.48 23.52 21.33
N ARG A 60 -15.25 23.34 22.64
CA ARG A 60 -16.03 22.42 23.49
C ARG A 60 -16.11 20.99 22.92
N GLY A 61 -14.99 20.51 22.36
CA GLY A 61 -14.87 19.16 21.81
C GLY A 61 -15.47 18.97 20.40
N LYS A 62 -15.86 20.05 19.71
CA LYS A 62 -16.42 20.01 18.35
C LYS A 62 -15.76 21.01 17.41
N ALA A 63 -15.53 20.57 16.17
CA ALA A 63 -15.12 21.40 15.03
C ALA A 63 -16.11 21.16 13.88
N GLY A 64 -17.22 21.91 13.87
CA GLY A 64 -18.40 21.53 13.08
C GLY A 64 -19.11 20.34 13.73
N GLU A 65 -19.48 19.33 12.94
CA GLU A 65 -20.08 18.09 13.46
C GLU A 65 -19.05 17.11 14.04
N TYR A 66 -17.79 17.25 13.64
CA TYR A 66 -16.71 16.33 14.02
C TYR A 66 -16.27 16.55 15.46
N SER A 67 -16.10 15.43 16.18
CA SER A 67 -15.47 15.41 17.49
C SER A 67 -13.99 15.78 17.37
N CYS A 68 -13.49 16.62 18.27
CA CYS A 68 -12.11 17.10 18.23
C CYS A 68 -11.53 17.25 19.65
N LYS A 69 -10.19 17.22 19.76
CA LYS A 69 -9.46 17.50 21.00
C LYS A 69 -8.14 18.18 20.66
N ASN A 70 -8.04 19.48 20.93
CA ASN A 70 -6.86 20.32 20.62
C ASN A 70 -6.43 20.29 19.13
N VAL A 71 -7.36 20.02 18.22
CA VAL A 71 -7.12 19.96 16.77
C VAL A 71 -8.29 20.64 16.06
N ASP A 72 -7.99 21.71 15.32
CA ASP A 72 -8.96 22.42 14.49
C ASP A 72 -9.21 21.65 13.18
N LEU A 73 -10.44 21.74 12.65
CA LEU A 73 -10.69 21.38 11.25
C LEU A 73 -10.25 22.55 10.37
N LEU A 74 -9.36 22.31 9.42
CA LEU A 74 -8.86 23.38 8.53
C LEU A 74 -9.71 23.52 7.26
N SER A 75 -10.04 22.40 6.63
CA SER A 75 -10.82 22.33 5.40
C SER A 75 -11.39 20.92 5.25
N PHE A 76 -12.54 20.79 4.58
CA PHE A 76 -13.16 19.52 4.28
C PHE A 76 -13.87 19.59 2.94
N ILE A 77 -13.57 18.63 2.05
CA ILE A 77 -14.30 18.37 0.80
C ILE A 77 -14.86 16.95 0.92
N SER A 78 -16.16 16.78 0.68
CA SER A 78 -16.79 15.46 0.69
C SER A 78 -16.38 14.64 -0.54
N HIS A 79 -16.57 13.33 -0.50
CA HIS A 79 -16.35 12.48 -1.67
C HIS A 79 -17.17 12.95 -2.90
N GLN A 80 -18.39 13.44 -2.67
CA GLN A 80 -19.19 14.09 -3.71
C GLN A 80 -18.52 15.36 -4.25
N GLY A 81 -17.99 16.21 -3.37
CA GLY A 81 -17.26 17.43 -3.76
C GLY A 81 -15.96 17.14 -4.53
N LEU A 82 -15.38 15.95 -4.33
CA LEU A 82 -14.27 15.41 -5.12
C LEU A 82 -14.73 14.73 -6.42
N GLY A 83 -16.02 14.79 -6.74
CA GLY A 83 -16.59 14.33 -7.99
C GLY A 83 -17.05 12.87 -8.00
N SER A 84 -17.00 12.13 -6.89
CA SER A 84 -17.46 10.73 -6.83
C SER A 84 -18.98 10.61 -6.90
N GLU A 85 -19.43 9.68 -7.73
CA GLU A 85 -20.85 9.36 -7.89
C GLU A 85 -21.34 8.39 -6.81
N THR A 86 -20.45 7.56 -6.28
CA THR A 86 -20.75 6.60 -5.21
C THR A 86 -20.66 7.24 -3.82
N ARG A 87 -19.86 8.31 -3.69
CA ARG A 87 -19.65 9.11 -2.47
C ARG A 87 -18.98 8.31 -1.34
N GLU A 88 -18.29 7.24 -1.70
CA GLU A 88 -17.57 6.36 -0.78
C GLU A 88 -16.08 6.30 -1.13
N GLY A 89 -15.24 6.24 -0.10
CA GLY A 89 -13.80 6.01 -0.23
C GLY A 89 -13.30 4.89 0.69
N ASN A 90 -12.05 4.51 0.48
CA ASN A 90 -11.44 3.41 1.22
C ASN A 90 -9.93 3.54 1.45
N ASP A 91 -9.24 4.44 0.75
CA ASP A 91 -7.79 4.65 0.90
C ASP A 91 -7.41 6.12 0.66
N VAL A 92 -6.27 6.54 1.18
CA VAL A 92 -5.68 7.87 0.96
C VAL A 92 -4.15 7.79 0.98
N TRP A 93 -3.52 8.46 0.01
CA TRP A 93 -2.07 8.58 -0.07
C TRP A 93 -1.65 10.05 -0.25
N GLY A 94 -0.38 10.34 0.04
CA GLY A 94 0.20 11.67 -0.11
C GLY A 94 1.26 11.72 -1.20
N TRP A 95 1.40 12.87 -1.86
CA TRP A 95 2.51 13.15 -2.75
C TRP A 95 2.98 14.59 -2.58
N VAL A 96 4.29 14.79 -2.60
CA VAL A 96 4.93 16.11 -2.63
C VAL A 96 5.65 16.23 -3.96
N SER A 97 5.19 17.17 -4.78
CA SER A 97 5.85 17.43 -6.06
C SER A 97 7.27 17.93 -5.87
N LYS A 98 8.10 17.80 -6.91
CA LYS A 98 9.46 18.39 -6.95
C LYS A 98 9.52 19.90 -6.67
N TRP A 99 8.39 20.60 -6.78
CA TRP A 99 8.28 22.04 -6.51
C TRP A 99 7.76 22.37 -5.10
N GLY A 100 7.61 21.36 -4.22
CA GLY A 100 7.16 21.53 -2.85
C GLY A 100 5.64 21.71 -2.68
N ARG A 101 4.85 21.52 -3.74
CA ARG A 101 3.37 21.46 -3.64
C ARG A 101 2.94 20.11 -3.08
N GLU A 102 2.02 20.11 -2.12
CA GLU A 102 1.53 18.90 -1.44
C GLU A 102 0.14 18.50 -1.93
N PHE A 103 -0.07 17.21 -2.10
CA PHE A 103 -1.31 16.65 -2.63
C PHE A 103 -1.77 15.44 -1.84
N GLY A 104 -3.09 15.32 -1.67
CA GLY A 104 -3.77 14.10 -1.30
C GLY A 104 -4.28 13.37 -2.54
N ILE A 105 -4.17 12.05 -2.52
CA ILE A 105 -4.68 11.13 -3.51
C ILE A 105 -5.72 10.26 -2.80
N VAL A 106 -7.00 10.41 -3.15
CA VAL A 106 -8.13 9.85 -2.39
C VAL A 106 -8.76 8.72 -3.18
N GLY A 107 -8.62 7.50 -2.67
CA GLY A 107 -9.25 6.30 -3.22
C GLY A 107 -10.75 6.31 -2.98
N GLN A 108 -11.50 6.23 -4.06
CA GLN A 108 -12.96 6.20 -4.10
C GLN A 108 -13.44 4.93 -4.80
N THR A 109 -14.70 4.55 -4.53
CA THR A 109 -15.25 3.30 -5.10
C THR A 109 -15.19 3.32 -6.63
N ASP A 110 -15.45 4.49 -7.21
CA ASP A 110 -15.49 4.75 -8.65
C ASP A 110 -14.18 5.35 -9.23
N GLY A 111 -13.07 5.34 -8.48
CA GLY A 111 -11.76 5.79 -8.97
C GLY A 111 -10.90 6.48 -7.93
N VAL A 112 -10.12 7.48 -8.34
CA VAL A 112 -9.20 8.21 -7.49
C VAL A 112 -9.35 9.71 -7.72
N ALA A 113 -9.51 10.50 -6.66
CA ALA A 113 -9.51 11.95 -6.73
C ALA A 113 -8.18 12.54 -6.25
N PHE A 114 -7.81 13.69 -6.79
CA PHE A 114 -6.60 14.42 -6.47
C PHE A 114 -7.00 15.75 -5.85
N VAL A 115 -6.36 16.09 -4.74
CA VAL A 115 -6.62 17.32 -3.99
C VAL A 115 -5.29 17.95 -3.61
N GLU A 116 -5.12 19.25 -3.85
CA GLU A 116 -3.94 19.98 -3.42
C GLU A 116 -4.18 20.60 -2.05
N ILE A 117 -3.16 20.57 -1.20
CA ILE A 117 -3.10 21.31 0.05
C ILE A 117 -2.41 22.65 -0.25
N LEU A 118 -3.15 23.76 -0.15
CA LEU A 118 -2.60 25.07 -0.50
C LEU A 118 -1.58 25.53 0.55
N PRO A 119 -0.34 25.87 0.18
CA PRO A 119 0.75 26.08 1.13
C PRO A 119 0.52 27.26 2.09
N LEU A 120 -0.22 28.29 1.66
CA LEU A 120 -0.45 29.49 2.47
C LEU A 120 -1.56 29.32 3.51
N THR A 121 -2.56 28.48 3.21
CA THR A 121 -3.79 28.39 4.01
C THR A 121 -4.01 27.00 4.60
N GLY A 122 -3.30 25.99 4.09
CA GLY A 122 -3.53 24.57 4.33
C GLY A 122 -4.92 24.08 3.90
N THR A 123 -5.66 24.88 3.13
CA THR A 123 -6.99 24.50 2.65
C THR A 123 -6.91 23.58 1.44
N LEU A 124 -7.92 22.73 1.28
CA LEU A 124 -8.00 21.78 0.19
C LEU A 124 -8.54 22.43 -1.09
N ARG A 125 -7.90 22.10 -2.23
CA ARG A 125 -8.35 22.48 -3.57
C ARG A 125 -8.50 21.22 -4.42
N TYR A 126 -9.70 20.96 -4.93
CA TYR A 126 -9.91 19.85 -5.86
C TYR A 126 -9.07 20.04 -7.13
N VAL A 127 -8.30 19.03 -7.49
CA VAL A 127 -7.39 19.03 -8.64
C VAL A 127 -7.88 18.13 -9.75
N GLY A 128 -8.74 17.15 -9.53
CA GLY A 128 -9.15 16.27 -10.62
C GLY A 128 -9.43 14.85 -10.16
N ARG A 129 -9.77 13.97 -11.11
CA ARG A 129 -9.99 12.56 -10.80
C ARG A 129 -9.67 11.63 -11.96
N LEU A 130 -9.18 10.45 -11.61
CA LEU A 130 -9.06 9.26 -12.45
C LEU A 130 -10.26 8.37 -12.21
N ALA A 131 -10.99 7.97 -13.25
CA ALA A 131 -11.99 6.91 -13.05
C ALA A 131 -11.32 5.53 -13.00
N THR A 132 -11.98 4.57 -12.35
CA THR A 132 -11.50 3.19 -12.31
C THR A 132 -11.47 2.58 -13.71
N GLN A 133 -10.50 1.68 -13.95
CA GLN A 133 -10.32 1.10 -15.28
C GLN A 133 -11.40 0.08 -15.68
N THR A 134 -12.00 -0.58 -14.69
CA THR A 134 -12.98 -1.64 -14.93
C THR A 134 -14.32 -1.29 -14.30
N VAL A 135 -14.58 -1.78 -13.10
CA VAL A 135 -15.85 -1.58 -12.39
C VAL A 135 -15.60 -0.93 -11.04
N PRO A 136 -16.57 -0.18 -10.50
CA PRO A 136 -16.45 0.35 -9.15
C PRO A 136 -16.22 -0.76 -8.13
N SER A 137 -15.32 -0.51 -7.18
CA SER A 137 -14.98 -1.43 -6.10
C SER A 137 -14.62 -0.63 -4.85
N VAL A 138 -15.15 -1.07 -3.71
CA VAL A 138 -14.90 -0.46 -2.40
C VAL A 138 -13.52 -0.81 -1.84
N TRP A 139 -12.71 -1.55 -2.61
CA TRP A 139 -11.37 -2.02 -2.26
C TRP A 139 -10.38 -1.57 -3.33
N ARG A 140 -9.56 -0.60 -2.95
CA ARG A 140 -8.57 0.08 -3.79
C ARG A 140 -7.37 0.45 -2.95
N ASP A 141 -6.19 0.40 -3.52
CA ASP A 141 -4.98 0.80 -2.81
C ASP A 141 -4.09 1.65 -3.72
N ILE A 142 -3.48 2.66 -3.13
CA ILE A 142 -2.68 3.66 -3.84
C ILE A 142 -1.29 3.72 -3.21
N LYS A 143 -0.27 3.72 -4.07
CA LYS A 143 1.11 4.03 -3.68
C LYS A 143 1.73 4.98 -4.70
N VAL A 144 2.81 5.65 -4.29
CA VAL A 144 3.53 6.59 -5.13
C VAL A 144 5.01 6.20 -5.18
N ILE A 145 5.60 6.25 -6.38
CA ILE A 145 7.05 6.17 -6.58
C ILE A 145 7.44 7.33 -7.49
N GLY A 146 8.29 8.22 -7.00
CA GLY A 146 8.63 9.46 -7.69
C GLY A 146 7.38 10.32 -7.93
N ASP A 147 7.14 10.69 -9.19
CA ASP A 147 5.99 11.49 -9.61
C ASP A 147 4.86 10.64 -10.23
N HIS A 148 4.81 9.34 -9.95
CA HIS A 148 3.76 8.45 -10.46
C HIS A 148 2.95 7.83 -9.33
N ALA A 149 1.63 7.83 -9.48
CA ALA A 149 0.71 7.06 -8.66
C ALA A 149 0.43 5.70 -9.31
N TYR A 150 0.48 4.66 -8.48
CA TYR A 150 0.20 3.28 -8.79
C TYR A 150 -1.07 2.90 -8.04
N ILE A 151 -2.04 2.32 -8.73
CA ILE A 151 -3.38 2.11 -8.19
C ILE A 151 -3.80 0.67 -8.47
N GLY A 152 -3.93 -0.12 -7.41
CA GLY A 152 -4.48 -1.47 -7.42
C GLY A 152 -5.93 -1.50 -6.95
N SER A 153 -6.66 -2.57 -7.27
CA SER A 153 -8.02 -2.79 -6.79
C SER A 153 -8.40 -4.26 -6.87
N GLU A 154 -9.29 -4.68 -5.97
CA GLU A 154 -9.93 -6.00 -6.04
C GLU A 154 -10.99 -6.08 -7.16
N ALA A 155 -11.27 -4.97 -7.85
CA ALA A 155 -12.14 -5.00 -9.03
C ALA A 155 -11.63 -6.04 -10.06
N PRO A 156 -12.50 -6.91 -10.59
CA PRO A 156 -12.09 -7.91 -11.57
C PRO A 156 -11.40 -7.27 -12.79
N GLY A 157 -10.21 -7.79 -13.12
CA GLY A 157 -9.42 -7.33 -14.27
C GLY A 157 -8.82 -5.92 -14.13
N HIS A 158 -8.88 -5.30 -12.95
CA HIS A 158 -8.38 -3.95 -12.74
C HIS A 158 -6.89 -3.77 -13.04
N GLY A 159 -6.06 -4.75 -12.69
CA GLY A 159 -4.61 -4.65 -12.79
C GLY A 159 -4.04 -3.46 -11.99
N LEU A 160 -2.99 -2.86 -12.52
CA LEU A 160 -2.32 -1.67 -11.99
C LEU A 160 -2.52 -0.49 -12.94
N GLN A 161 -3.25 0.54 -12.50
CA GLN A 161 -3.28 1.83 -13.20
C GLN A 161 -2.05 2.65 -12.77
N ILE A 162 -1.32 3.19 -13.76
CA ILE A 162 -0.14 4.05 -13.53
C ILE A 162 -0.45 5.44 -14.07
N PHE A 163 -0.36 6.45 -13.21
CA PHE A 163 -0.72 7.83 -13.54
C PHE A 163 0.39 8.81 -13.17
N ASP A 164 0.79 9.64 -14.13
CA ASP A 164 1.74 10.74 -13.93
C ASP A 164 1.06 11.89 -13.18
N LEU A 165 1.55 12.17 -11.97
CA LEU A 165 1.02 13.18 -11.06
C LEU A 165 1.31 14.62 -11.51
N ASN A 166 2.14 14.81 -12.54
CA ASN A 166 2.36 16.12 -13.15
C ASN A 166 1.28 16.50 -14.16
N LYS A 167 0.35 15.60 -14.52
CA LYS A 167 -0.72 15.87 -15.49
C LYS A 167 -1.81 16.81 -14.94
N PRO A 168 -2.50 17.57 -15.82
CA PRO A 168 -3.60 18.44 -15.44
C PRO A 168 -4.93 17.69 -15.16
N ILE A 169 -5.92 18.49 -14.74
CA ILE A 169 -7.05 18.18 -13.84
C ILE A 169 -8.12 17.21 -14.38
N ILE A 170 -8.43 17.21 -15.68
CA ILE A 170 -9.53 16.43 -16.24
C ILE A 170 -8.98 15.42 -17.23
N PHE A 171 -9.28 14.15 -16.98
CA PHE A 171 -8.67 13.07 -17.74
C PHE A 171 -9.60 11.87 -17.95
N SER A 172 -9.34 11.14 -19.04
CA SER A 172 -9.93 9.88 -19.44
C SER A 172 -9.03 8.72 -18.98
N PRO A 173 -9.56 7.68 -18.31
CA PRO A 173 -8.77 6.51 -17.93
C PRO A 173 -8.07 5.83 -19.11
N GLU A 174 -8.63 5.90 -20.31
CA GLU A 174 -8.06 5.27 -21.49
C GLU A 174 -6.95 6.10 -22.14
N LYS A 175 -7.06 7.43 -22.08
CA LYS A 175 -6.19 8.35 -22.83
C LYS A 175 -5.07 8.95 -22.01
N ASP A 176 -5.25 9.03 -20.69
CA ASP A 176 -4.40 9.82 -19.82
C ASP A 176 -3.64 8.97 -18.78
N LEU A 177 -3.85 7.65 -18.75
CA LEU A 177 -2.94 6.75 -18.05
C LEU A 177 -1.55 6.80 -18.68
N THR A 178 -0.53 6.73 -17.83
CA THR A 178 0.84 6.50 -18.27
C THR A 178 0.98 5.07 -18.78
N ALA A 179 0.41 4.11 -18.03
CA ALA A 179 0.27 2.73 -18.45
C ALA A 179 -0.85 2.02 -17.68
N TRP A 180 -1.27 0.86 -18.20
CA TRP A 180 -2.15 -0.07 -17.52
C TRP A 180 -1.55 -1.47 -17.57
N TYR A 181 -1.04 -1.95 -16.43
CA TYR A 181 -0.47 -3.30 -16.33
C TYR A 181 -1.57 -4.30 -15.93
N GLN A 182 -1.84 -5.28 -16.78
CA GLN A 182 -2.98 -6.21 -16.61
C GLN A 182 -2.61 -7.59 -16.07
N GLY A 183 -1.32 -7.83 -15.76
CA GLY A 183 -0.79 -9.19 -15.57
C GLY A 183 -1.42 -9.99 -14.42
N PHE A 184 -1.88 -9.34 -13.35
CA PHE A 184 -2.35 -10.03 -12.14
C PHE A 184 -3.87 -10.02 -11.93
N GLY A 185 -4.64 -9.51 -12.89
CA GLY A 185 -6.09 -9.44 -12.81
C GLY A 185 -6.59 -8.44 -11.77
N SER A 186 -6.62 -8.81 -10.49
CA SER A 186 -7.02 -7.95 -9.35
C SER A 186 -6.01 -8.09 -8.22
N SER A 187 -5.95 -7.13 -7.30
CA SER A 187 -5.08 -7.19 -6.12
C SER A 187 -5.78 -6.66 -4.88
N HIS A 188 -5.48 -7.24 -3.71
CA HIS A 188 -5.98 -6.76 -2.43
C HIS A 188 -5.30 -5.46 -2.02
N ASN A 189 -3.97 -5.43 -2.17
CA ASN A 189 -3.12 -4.30 -1.82
C ASN A 189 -1.94 -4.24 -2.80
N ILE A 190 -1.26 -3.11 -2.85
CA ILE A 190 0.03 -2.93 -3.52
C ILE A 190 1.05 -2.34 -2.54
N VAL A 191 2.29 -2.80 -2.65
CA VAL A 191 3.40 -2.32 -1.81
C VAL A 191 4.43 -1.68 -2.72
N ALA A 192 4.76 -0.43 -2.45
CA ALA A 192 5.80 0.28 -3.19
C ALA A 192 7.17 0.09 -2.53
N HIS A 193 8.15 -0.25 -3.35
CA HIS A 193 9.56 -0.24 -2.99
C HIS A 193 10.28 0.76 -3.87
N GLU A 194 10.38 1.99 -3.36
CA GLU A 194 10.83 3.15 -4.11
C GLU A 194 12.30 3.04 -4.57
N GLU A 195 13.18 2.44 -3.75
CA GLU A 195 14.61 2.32 -4.06
C GLU A 195 14.90 1.51 -5.33
N THR A 196 14.08 0.50 -5.63
CA THR A 196 14.25 -0.34 -6.83
C THR A 196 13.18 -0.08 -7.88
N ASN A 197 12.33 0.94 -7.71
CA ASN A 197 11.17 1.19 -8.54
C ASN A 197 10.33 -0.07 -8.78
N THR A 198 9.89 -0.70 -7.69
CA THR A 198 9.14 -1.97 -7.75
C THR A 198 7.81 -1.83 -7.04
N ILE A 199 6.76 -2.34 -7.66
CA ILE A 199 5.45 -2.52 -7.05
C ILE A 199 5.23 -4.01 -6.83
N TYR A 200 4.87 -4.38 -5.61
CA TYR A 200 4.43 -5.72 -5.29
C TYR A 200 2.91 -5.74 -5.14
N ALA A 201 2.21 -6.46 -6.02
CA ALA A 201 0.79 -6.70 -5.85
C ALA A 201 0.55 -7.96 -5.01
N VAL A 202 -0.24 -7.82 -3.95
CA VAL A 202 -0.57 -8.90 -3.02
C VAL A 202 -2.07 -9.19 -3.06
N GLY A 203 -2.45 -10.40 -2.67
CA GLY A 203 -3.82 -10.87 -2.73
C GLY A 203 -4.33 -10.93 -4.17
N THR A 204 -3.44 -11.31 -5.09
CA THR A 204 -3.77 -11.40 -6.51
C THR A 204 -4.73 -12.55 -6.80
N GLN A 205 -5.24 -12.64 -8.02
CA GLN A 205 -6.14 -13.74 -8.38
C GLN A 205 -5.48 -15.11 -8.16
N ARG A 206 -6.16 -15.97 -7.40
CA ARG A 206 -5.62 -17.27 -6.97
C ARG A 206 -5.48 -18.30 -8.10
N ASN A 207 -6.14 -18.09 -9.24
CA ASN A 207 -6.05 -18.95 -10.41
C ASN A 207 -4.99 -18.51 -11.42
N LEU A 208 -4.22 -17.45 -11.14
CA LEU A 208 -3.10 -17.00 -11.96
C LEU A 208 -1.78 -17.61 -11.50
N THR A 209 -0.70 -17.35 -12.25
CA THR A 209 0.65 -17.88 -12.03
C THR A 209 1.14 -17.78 -10.59
N CYS A 210 0.76 -16.71 -9.88
CA CYS A 210 1.25 -16.42 -8.54
C CYS A 210 0.31 -16.90 -7.43
N ALA A 211 -0.83 -17.52 -7.76
CA ALA A 211 -1.75 -18.15 -6.81
C ALA A 211 -2.19 -17.27 -5.62
N GLY A 212 -2.24 -15.94 -5.81
CA GLY A 212 -2.55 -14.97 -4.76
C GLY A 212 -1.38 -14.60 -3.83
N GLY A 213 -0.18 -15.08 -4.14
CA GLY A 213 1.08 -14.63 -3.54
C GLY A 213 1.53 -13.26 -4.07
N LEU A 214 2.82 -12.99 -3.91
CA LEU A 214 3.46 -11.70 -4.19
C LEU A 214 3.80 -11.58 -5.68
N TRP A 215 3.04 -10.77 -6.41
CA TRP A 215 3.32 -10.47 -7.81
C TRP A 215 4.27 -9.27 -7.91
N ILE A 216 5.40 -9.44 -8.61
CA ILE A 216 6.43 -8.39 -8.71
C ILE A 216 6.24 -7.64 -10.03
N VAL A 217 6.19 -6.31 -9.97
CA VAL A 217 6.11 -5.42 -11.13
C VAL A 217 7.26 -4.42 -11.06
N ASP A 218 8.17 -4.49 -12.03
CA ASP A 218 9.19 -3.46 -12.25
C ASP A 218 8.55 -2.27 -12.95
N VAL A 219 8.69 -1.10 -12.31
CA VAL A 219 8.13 0.19 -12.76
C VAL A 219 9.23 1.24 -12.91
N SER A 220 10.48 0.80 -13.12
CA SER A 220 11.61 1.69 -13.46
C SER A 220 11.35 2.51 -14.74
N ASP A 221 10.58 1.97 -15.68
CA ASP A 221 9.90 2.71 -16.74
C ASP A 221 8.38 2.65 -16.52
N PRO A 222 7.76 3.70 -15.91
CA PRO A 222 6.33 3.71 -15.63
C PRO A 222 5.43 3.62 -16.87
N ALA A 223 5.95 3.95 -18.06
CA ALA A 223 5.22 3.84 -19.32
C ALA A 223 5.25 2.42 -19.90
N ASN A 224 6.19 1.59 -19.45
CA ASN A 224 6.35 0.22 -19.91
C ASN A 224 6.65 -0.73 -18.73
N PRO A 225 5.72 -0.90 -17.78
CA PRO A 225 5.90 -1.76 -16.62
C PRO A 225 6.07 -3.22 -17.05
N THR A 226 7.04 -3.91 -16.45
CA THR A 226 7.29 -5.33 -16.72
C THR A 226 7.19 -6.15 -15.44
N SER A 227 7.16 -7.47 -15.55
CA SER A 227 7.14 -8.34 -14.38
C SER A 227 8.26 -9.36 -14.48
N PRO A 228 9.21 -9.38 -13.52
CA PRO A 228 10.25 -10.41 -13.45
C PRO A 228 9.72 -11.75 -12.92
N GLY A 229 8.48 -11.80 -12.43
CA GLY A 229 7.86 -13.00 -11.87
C GLY A 229 7.16 -12.74 -10.54
N CYS A 230 7.10 -13.77 -9.70
CA CYS A 230 6.44 -13.71 -8.42
C CYS A 230 6.98 -14.71 -7.40
N VAL A 231 6.59 -14.49 -6.14
CA VAL A 231 6.87 -15.36 -4.99
C VAL A 231 5.54 -15.92 -4.50
N ASN A 232 5.39 -17.24 -4.51
CA ASN A 232 4.14 -17.92 -4.19
C ASN A 232 4.32 -19.18 -3.33
N GLU A 233 5.54 -19.45 -2.89
CA GLU A 233 5.93 -20.62 -2.11
C GLU A 233 5.20 -20.65 -0.75
N ASP A 234 5.00 -19.48 -0.15
CA ASP A 234 4.27 -19.31 1.11
C ASP A 234 2.74 -19.15 0.91
N GLY A 235 2.26 -19.24 -0.34
CA GLY A 235 0.86 -19.15 -0.69
C GLY A 235 0.30 -17.72 -0.70
N TYR A 236 -0.94 -17.56 -0.26
CA TYR A 236 -1.67 -16.29 -0.33
C TYR A 236 -1.07 -15.24 0.61
N VAL A 237 -0.71 -14.08 0.05
CA VAL A 237 -0.23 -12.91 0.80
C VAL A 237 -1.34 -11.87 0.78
N HIS A 238 -1.86 -11.46 1.93
CA HIS A 238 -2.95 -10.47 2.01
C HIS A 238 -2.44 -9.03 1.94
N ASP A 239 -1.46 -8.72 2.80
CA ASP A 239 -0.80 -7.42 2.94
C ASP A 239 0.70 -7.64 3.06
N GLY A 240 1.48 -6.59 2.76
CA GLY A 240 2.92 -6.63 2.89
C GLY A 240 3.50 -5.27 3.23
N MET A 241 4.78 -5.29 3.61
CA MET A 241 5.63 -4.12 3.70
C MET A 241 6.98 -4.48 3.10
N SER A 242 7.59 -3.56 2.36
CA SER A 242 8.96 -3.71 1.90
C SER A 242 9.93 -3.11 2.91
N ALA A 243 10.99 -3.83 3.27
CA ALA A 243 12.05 -3.33 4.13
C ALA A 243 13.41 -3.54 3.46
N ILE A 244 14.28 -2.53 3.56
CA ILE A 244 15.67 -2.63 3.12
C ILE A 244 16.53 -3.04 4.32
N SER A 245 17.21 -4.18 4.21
CA SER A 245 18.23 -4.60 5.16
C SER A 245 19.62 -4.38 4.57
N TYR A 246 20.36 -3.39 5.07
CA TYR A 246 21.77 -3.22 4.73
C TYR A 246 22.61 -4.21 5.53
N VAL A 247 23.02 -5.32 4.91
CA VAL A 247 24.02 -6.21 5.49
C VAL A 247 25.40 -5.62 5.18
N LYS A 248 26.07 -5.04 6.18
CA LYS A 248 27.49 -4.69 6.05
C LYS A 248 28.29 -5.97 5.91
N SER A 249 28.70 -6.28 4.69
CA SER A 249 29.68 -7.33 4.43
C SER A 249 31.03 -6.92 5.04
N THR A 250 31.47 -7.61 6.09
CA THR A 250 32.84 -7.51 6.61
C THR A 250 33.80 -8.41 5.83
N ALA A 251 33.68 -8.48 4.51
CA ALA A 251 34.45 -9.40 3.67
C ALA A 251 35.89 -8.94 3.37
N ASN A 252 36.56 -8.18 4.24
CA ASN A 252 37.95 -7.74 4.02
C ASN A 252 38.87 -7.72 5.26
N LEU A 253 38.60 -8.52 6.30
CA LEU A 253 39.48 -8.61 7.48
C LEU A 253 40.41 -9.84 7.53
N CYS A 254 40.51 -10.63 6.45
CA CYS A 254 41.56 -11.64 6.30
C CYS A 254 42.69 -11.14 5.38
N SER A 255 43.47 -10.17 5.84
CA SER A 255 44.84 -9.96 5.36
C SER A 255 45.81 -10.71 6.29
N PRO A 256 46.82 -11.43 5.77
CA PRO A 256 47.81 -12.07 6.62
C PRO A 256 48.55 -10.99 7.42
N MET A 257 48.62 -11.16 8.74
CA MET A 257 49.36 -10.27 9.64
C MET A 257 50.81 -10.14 9.15
N ARG A 258 51.15 -9.04 8.46
CA ARG A 258 52.52 -8.54 8.43
C ARG A 258 52.72 -7.75 9.71
N HIS A 259 53.76 -8.10 10.46
CA HIS A 259 54.18 -7.38 11.66
C HIS A 259 54.33 -5.88 11.37
N LEU A 260 53.38 -5.08 11.87
CA LEU A 260 53.51 -3.64 11.98
C LEU A 260 53.69 -3.28 13.47
N PRO A 261 54.62 -2.38 13.80
CA PRO A 261 55.00 -2.08 15.18
C PRO A 261 53.87 -1.35 15.93
N ARG A 262 53.78 -1.62 17.23
CA ARG A 262 52.73 -1.12 18.14
C ARG A 262 52.58 0.41 18.08
N PRO A 263 51.37 0.94 17.84
CA PRO A 263 51.09 2.34 18.13
C PRO A 263 50.85 2.57 19.61
N ARG A 264 51.32 3.73 20.10
CA ARG A 264 51.19 4.24 21.47
C ARG A 264 49.73 4.30 21.91
N GLN A 265 49.50 3.96 23.19
CA GLN A 265 48.24 4.21 23.88
C GLN A 265 47.96 5.71 23.95
N GLU A 266 46.85 6.15 23.37
CA GLU A 266 46.12 7.32 23.88
C GLU A 266 44.72 6.87 24.30
N VAL A 267 44.40 7.24 25.53
CA VAL A 267 43.22 6.85 26.29
C VAL A 267 42.18 7.96 26.11
N HIS A 268 40.98 7.64 25.62
CA HIS A 268 39.75 8.28 26.12
C HIS A 268 38.51 7.38 25.91
N ARG A 269 37.58 7.49 26.86
CA ARG A 269 36.59 6.50 27.31
C ARG A 269 35.29 6.41 26.45
N PRO A 270 34.49 5.33 26.61
CA PRO A 270 33.42 4.92 25.70
C PRO A 270 32.00 5.27 26.20
N ARG A 271 31.01 5.24 25.30
CA ARG A 271 29.62 4.83 25.59
C ARG A 271 28.82 4.65 24.29
N ASP A 272 28.79 3.42 23.79
CA ASP A 272 27.67 2.87 22.99
C ASP A 272 27.53 1.41 23.41
N LEU A 273 26.34 1.03 23.89
CA LEU A 273 26.03 -0.30 24.39
C LEU A 273 25.27 -1.08 23.31
N LEU A 274 25.96 -2.04 22.69
CA LEU A 274 25.36 -3.11 21.89
C LEU A 274 24.61 -4.08 22.82
N GLN A 275 23.41 -4.51 22.43
CA GLN A 275 22.93 -5.86 22.77
C GLN A 275 23.12 -6.77 21.55
N LEU A 276 24.08 -7.70 21.68
CA LEU A 276 24.24 -8.88 20.85
C LEU A 276 23.28 -9.96 21.34
N GLN A 277 22.47 -10.52 20.44
CA GLN A 277 22.01 -11.91 20.55
C GLN A 277 22.70 -12.73 19.47
N ARG A 278 23.38 -13.77 19.93
CA ARG A 278 24.21 -14.72 19.18
C ARG A 278 23.32 -15.68 18.37
N GLY A 279 23.62 -15.82 17.09
CA GLY A 279 23.33 -17.02 16.31
C GLY A 279 24.64 -17.53 15.71
N HIS A 280 25.18 -18.60 16.28
CA HIS A 280 26.19 -19.43 15.64
C HIS A 280 25.61 -20.01 14.36
N LEU A 281 26.36 -20.00 13.27
CA LEU A 281 26.42 -21.11 12.33
C LEU A 281 27.81 -21.12 11.69
N ASP A 282 28.48 -22.23 11.97
CA ASP A 282 29.80 -22.61 11.53
C ASP A 282 29.83 -23.07 10.07
N HIS A 283 30.98 -22.80 9.44
CA HIS A 283 31.65 -23.53 8.36
C HIS A 283 31.35 -23.18 6.88
N CYS A 284 32.46 -22.67 6.30
CA CYS A 284 32.88 -22.44 4.90
C CYS A 284 32.20 -21.31 4.12
#